data_AF-A0A9W8E5B1-F1
#
_entry.id   AF-A0A9W8E5B1-F1
#
_cell.length_a   1.000
_cell.length_b   1.000
_cell.length_c   1.000
_cell.angle_alpha   90.00
_cell.angle_beta   90.00
_cell.angle_gamma   90.00
#
_symmetry.space_group_name_H-M   'P 1'
#
loop_
_entity.id
_entity.type
_entity.pdbx_description
1 polymer ?
#
loop_
_entity_poly.entity_id
_entity_poly.type
_entity_poly.pdbx_seq_one_letter_code
_entity_poly.pdbx_strand_id
1 'polypeptide(L)'
;LNDHHAFDLLNTLLFYADLAAVKDQLKAVLMLVLNRLQARNTPKYTRAFVNFVAFFMCLEKSEPTPKVLVNALDAIQPHILTGLLQSVIVPNLANLSSPQDRKTAVVGYLRLVQLAPGLLQPPYTDNAVPALLVELGNKLVVQVAEGEDGAAEDDLAAVDLVDVSAFQTNYSRLATISKQSLDPAPYVADYRGFFKQTMSQLAQSNAALLVKVADAWPAEVKAFMGV
;
A
#
# COMPACT_ATOMS: atom_id res chain seq x y z
N LEU A 1 -11.07 15.82 -6.71
CA LEU A 1 -12.45 15.25 -6.80
C LEU A 1 -12.39 13.87 -7.46
N ASN A 2 -11.87 13.77 -8.68
CA ASN A 2 -11.85 12.51 -9.46
C ASN A 2 -10.61 11.62 -9.21
N ASP A 3 -9.79 11.94 -8.21
CA ASP A 3 -8.53 11.23 -7.93
C ASP A 3 -8.74 9.74 -7.65
N HIS A 4 -9.80 9.40 -6.92
CA HIS A 4 -10.14 8.03 -6.60
C HIS A 4 -10.47 7.20 -7.86
N HIS A 5 -11.21 7.78 -8.82
CA HIS A 5 -11.47 7.13 -10.10
C HIS A 5 -10.19 6.93 -10.92
N ALA A 6 -9.23 7.86 -10.86
CA ALA A 6 -7.96 7.72 -11.55
C ALA A 6 -7.13 6.55 -10.97
N PHE A 7 -7.05 6.43 -9.64
CA PHE A 7 -6.35 5.31 -9.01
C PHE A 7 -7.08 3.98 -9.20
N ASP A 8 -8.41 3.96 -9.17
CA ASP A 8 -9.19 2.77 -9.49
C ASP A 8 -8.93 2.27 -10.92
N LEU A 9 -8.87 3.21 -11.88
CA LEU A 9 -8.54 2.89 -13.26
C LEU A 9 -7.11 2.34 -13.37
N LEU A 10 -6.14 2.98 -12.72
CA LEU A 10 -4.75 2.52 -12.71
C LEU A 10 -4.60 1.13 -12.09
N ASN A 11 -5.24 0.88 -10.94
CA ASN A 11 -5.23 -0.43 -10.29
C ASN A 11 -5.85 -1.50 -11.20
N THR A 12 -7.00 -1.20 -11.81
CA THR A 12 -7.67 -2.11 -12.75
C THR A 12 -6.79 -2.41 -13.97
N LEU A 13 -6.19 -1.37 -14.55
CA LEU A 13 -5.27 -1.51 -15.68
C LEU A 13 -4.09 -2.42 -15.32
N LEU A 14 -3.43 -2.18 -14.19
CA LEU A 14 -2.29 -2.98 -13.75
C LEU A 14 -2.68 -4.41 -13.35
N PHE A 15 -3.89 -4.59 -12.82
CA PHE A 15 -4.41 -5.90 -12.46
C PHE A 15 -4.64 -6.78 -13.70
N TYR A 16 -5.29 -6.26 -14.75
CA TYR A 16 -5.65 -7.06 -15.92
C TYR A 16 -4.62 -7.02 -17.06
N ALA A 17 -3.89 -5.93 -17.25
CA ALA A 17 -2.92 -5.82 -18.33
C ALA A 17 -1.67 -6.68 -18.06
N ASP A 18 -1.05 -7.14 -19.14
CA ASP A 18 0.29 -7.71 -19.06
C ASP A 18 1.30 -6.60 -18.74
N LEU A 19 2.27 -6.93 -17.89
CA LEU A 19 3.30 -6.00 -17.46
C LEU A 19 4.13 -5.50 -18.64
N ALA A 20 4.37 -6.34 -19.65
CA ALA A 20 5.09 -5.96 -20.86
C ALA A 20 4.40 -4.80 -21.61
N ALA A 21 3.07 -4.76 -21.64
CA ALA A 21 2.31 -3.71 -22.30
C ALA A 21 2.32 -2.39 -21.53
N VAL A 22 2.50 -2.43 -20.20
CA VAL A 22 2.45 -1.24 -19.34
C VAL A 22 3.83 -0.68 -19.02
N LYS A 23 4.88 -1.51 -19.06
CA LYS A 23 6.24 -1.16 -18.63
C LYS A 23 6.78 0.10 -19.28
N ASP A 24 6.57 0.28 -20.59
CA ASP A 24 7.04 1.45 -21.34
C ASP A 24 6.37 2.76 -20.89
N GLN A 25 5.11 2.68 -20.47
CA GLN A 25 4.33 3.84 -20.01
C GLN A 25 4.40 4.04 -18.50
N LEU A 26 4.89 3.04 -17.75
CA LEU A 26 4.91 3.07 -16.28
C LEU A 26 5.68 4.28 -15.74
N LYS A 27 6.82 4.64 -16.36
CA LYS A 27 7.58 5.83 -15.99
C LYS A 27 6.75 7.11 -16.17
N ALA A 28 6.06 7.26 -17.29
CA ALA A 28 5.22 8.42 -17.57
C ALA A 28 4.06 8.53 -16.57
N VAL A 29 3.40 7.40 -16.29
CA VAL A 29 2.32 7.32 -15.29
C VAL A 29 2.84 7.71 -13.91
N LEU A 30 3.97 7.16 -13.47
CA LEU A 30 4.57 7.49 -12.18
C LEU A 30 4.95 8.97 -12.09
N MET A 31 5.52 9.57 -13.15
CA MET A 31 5.80 11.01 -13.17
C MET A 31 4.53 11.85 -13.01
N LEU A 32 3.42 11.49 -13.67
CA LEU A 32 2.16 12.19 -13.51
C LEU A 32 1.64 12.10 -12.07
N VAL A 33 1.69 10.91 -11.48
CA VAL A 33 1.24 10.66 -10.11
C VAL A 33 2.11 11.42 -9.09
N LEU A 34 3.44 11.41 -9.27
CA LEU A 34 4.40 12.08 -8.39
C LEU A 34 4.35 13.60 -8.52
N ASN A 35 4.24 14.14 -9.73
CA ASN A 35 4.09 15.58 -9.95
C ASN A 35 2.82 16.11 -9.27
N ARG A 36 1.73 15.36 -9.35
CA ARG A 36 0.49 15.72 -8.66
C ARG A 36 0.63 15.62 -7.14
N LEU A 37 1.33 14.60 -6.64
CA LEU A 37 1.66 14.46 -5.21
C LEU A 37 2.43 15.67 -4.69
N GLN A 38 3.39 16.20 -5.46
CA GLN A 38 4.17 17.37 -5.09
C GLN A 38 3.38 18.68 -5.22
N ALA A 39 2.63 18.85 -6.31
CA ALA A 39 1.95 20.12 -6.60
C ALA A 39 0.73 20.38 -5.72
N ARG A 40 -0.07 19.33 -5.43
CA ARG A 40 -1.33 19.43 -4.66
C ARG A 40 -1.62 18.12 -3.94
N ASN A 41 -0.89 17.85 -2.86
CA ASN A 41 -1.26 16.75 -1.97
C ASN A 41 -2.57 17.06 -1.24
N THR A 42 -3.46 16.09 -1.19
CA THR A 42 -4.63 16.09 -0.31
C THR A 42 -4.60 14.77 0.46
N PRO A 43 -5.16 14.70 1.68
CA PRO A 43 -5.18 13.45 2.44
C PRO A 43 -5.77 12.28 1.64
N LYS A 44 -6.82 12.53 0.86
CA LYS A 44 -7.46 11.55 -0.04
C LYS A 44 -6.50 11.08 -1.15
N TYR A 45 -5.80 12.00 -1.80
CA TYR A 45 -4.82 11.65 -2.85
C TYR A 45 -3.65 10.86 -2.27
N THR A 46 -3.12 11.30 -1.13
CA THR A 46 -2.00 10.62 -0.47
C THR A 46 -2.37 9.21 -0.05
N ARG A 47 -3.55 9.02 0.58
CA ARG A 47 -4.07 7.68 0.91
C ARG A 47 -4.18 6.81 -0.33
N ALA A 48 -4.76 7.32 -1.42
CA ALA A 48 -4.91 6.58 -2.66
C ALA A 48 -3.56 6.23 -3.31
N PHE A 49 -2.58 7.13 -3.24
CA PHE A 49 -1.21 6.87 -3.70
C PHE A 49 -0.53 5.75 -2.90
N VAL A 50 -0.60 5.79 -1.56
CA VAL A 50 -0.03 4.75 -0.71
C VAL A 50 -0.68 3.40 -1.00
N ASN A 51 -2.01 3.37 -1.15
CA ASN A 51 -2.73 2.14 -1.51
C ASN A 51 -2.33 1.64 -2.92
N PHE A 52 -2.21 2.53 -3.90
CA PHE A 52 -1.76 2.19 -5.26
C PHE A 52 -0.36 1.55 -5.27
N VAL A 53 0.56 2.11 -4.51
CA VAL A 53 1.93 1.57 -4.37
C VAL A 53 1.89 0.16 -3.77
N ALA A 54 1.14 -0.03 -2.69
CA ALA A 54 0.95 -1.34 -2.07
C ALA A 54 0.27 -2.35 -3.01
N PHE A 55 -0.78 -1.92 -3.70
CA PHE A 55 -1.52 -2.71 -4.68
C PHE A 55 -0.59 -3.23 -5.78
N PHE A 56 0.21 -2.34 -6.38
CA PHE A 56 1.15 -2.74 -7.42
C PHE A 56 2.19 -3.75 -6.94
N MET A 57 2.71 -3.58 -5.72
CA MET A 57 3.68 -4.51 -5.11
C MET A 57 3.06 -5.88 -4.79
N CYS A 58 1.75 -5.97 -4.61
CA CYS A 58 1.05 -7.24 -4.36
C CYS A 58 0.91 -8.12 -5.61
N LEU A 59 0.90 -7.52 -6.80
CA LEU A 59 0.62 -8.24 -8.04
C LEU A 59 1.68 -9.31 -8.34
N GLU A 60 1.24 -10.49 -8.75
CA GLU A 60 2.09 -11.54 -9.31
C GLU A 60 2.00 -11.50 -10.83
N LYS A 61 3.06 -11.01 -11.46
CA LYS A 61 3.20 -10.85 -12.91
C LYS A 61 4.44 -11.61 -13.39
N SER A 62 4.69 -11.55 -14.71
CA SER A 62 5.85 -12.18 -15.35
C SER A 62 7.20 -11.77 -14.73
N GLU A 63 7.31 -10.53 -14.26
CA GLU A 63 8.44 -10.04 -13.47
C GLU A 63 7.98 -9.64 -12.06
N PRO A 64 8.86 -9.74 -11.04
CA PRO A 64 8.53 -9.29 -9.68
C PRO A 64 8.25 -7.79 -9.67
N THR A 65 6.97 -7.43 -9.47
CA THR A 65 6.51 -6.03 -9.54
C THR A 65 7.21 -5.08 -8.57
N PRO A 66 7.67 -5.48 -7.36
CA PRO A 66 8.44 -4.57 -6.52
C PRO A 66 9.76 -4.13 -7.16
N LYS A 67 10.48 -5.04 -7.84
CA LYS A 67 11.71 -4.69 -8.56
C LYS A 67 11.42 -3.74 -9.71
N VAL A 68 10.34 -3.99 -10.45
CA VAL A 68 9.93 -3.14 -11.57
C VAL A 68 9.58 -1.74 -11.09
N LEU A 69 8.85 -1.61 -9.97
CA LEU A 69 8.54 -0.31 -9.39
C LEU A 69 9.79 0.45 -8.95
N VAL A 70 10.69 -0.21 -8.21
CA VAL A 70 11.93 0.39 -7.71
C VAL A 70 12.77 0.90 -8.89
N ASN A 71 12.97 0.07 -9.92
CA ASN A 71 13.71 0.45 -11.11
C ASN A 71 13.06 1.63 -11.86
N ALA A 72 11.72 1.64 -11.97
CA ALA A 72 11.00 2.73 -12.62
C ALA A 72 11.11 4.05 -11.84
N LEU A 73 11.07 4.00 -10.50
CA LEU A 73 11.27 5.15 -9.63
C LEU A 73 12.71 5.68 -9.69
N ASP A 74 13.70 4.80 -9.62
CA ASP A 74 15.11 5.20 -9.73
C ASP A 74 15.45 5.78 -11.11
N ALA A 75 14.77 5.32 -12.18
CA ALA A 75 14.90 5.90 -13.51
C ALA A 75 14.26 7.28 -13.66
N ILE A 76 13.41 7.71 -12.72
CA ILE A 76 12.89 9.09 -12.63
C ILE A 76 13.89 9.93 -11.85
N GLN A 77 14.25 9.49 -10.65
CA GLN A 77 15.24 10.14 -9.81
C GLN A 77 15.87 9.10 -8.86
N PRO A 78 17.22 9.02 -8.79
CA PRO A 78 17.89 8.11 -7.88
C PRO A 78 17.44 8.32 -6.43
N HIS A 79 17.16 7.22 -5.71
CA HIS A 79 16.80 7.23 -4.29
C HIS A 79 15.51 7.98 -3.93
N ILE A 80 14.65 8.28 -4.91
CA ILE A 80 13.34 8.91 -4.65
C ILE A 80 12.46 8.05 -3.72
N LEU A 81 12.63 6.72 -3.79
CA LEU A 81 11.89 5.79 -2.95
C LEU A 81 12.18 6.01 -1.46
N THR A 82 13.41 6.35 -1.06
CA THR A 82 13.74 6.65 0.34
C THR A 82 12.93 7.82 0.85
N GLY A 83 12.90 8.91 0.07
CA GLY A 83 12.13 10.10 0.39
C GLY A 83 10.63 9.82 0.44
N LEU A 84 10.10 9.04 -0.52
CA LEU A 84 8.69 8.65 -0.54
C LEU A 84 8.32 7.76 0.66
N LEU A 85 9.18 6.82 1.04
CA LEU A 85 8.96 5.97 2.20
C LEU A 85 8.85 6.81 3.47
N GLN A 86 9.80 7.70 3.71
CA GLN A 86 9.88 8.49 4.94
C GLN A 86 8.83 9.60 5.02
N SER A 87 8.61 10.34 3.93
CA SER A 87 7.77 11.55 3.95
C SER A 87 6.31 11.30 3.60
N VAL A 88 6.01 10.22 2.88
CA VAL A 88 4.67 9.97 2.34
C VAL A 88 4.11 8.64 2.82
N ILE A 89 4.78 7.52 2.55
CA ILE A 89 4.21 6.19 2.78
C ILE A 89 4.07 5.92 4.28
N VAL A 90 5.17 5.93 5.04
CA VAL A 90 5.16 5.58 6.47
C VAL A 90 4.17 6.45 7.26
N PRO A 91 4.15 7.80 7.13
CA PRO A 91 3.20 8.63 7.89
C PRO A 91 1.73 8.41 7.53
N ASN A 92 1.44 7.89 6.32
CA ASN A 92 0.06 7.74 5.83
C ASN A 92 -0.41 6.28 5.84
N LEU A 93 0.43 5.32 6.22
CA LEU A 93 0.03 3.93 6.40
C LEU A 93 -1.10 3.83 7.45
N ALA A 94 -1.02 4.60 8.53
CA ALA A 94 -2.05 4.68 9.56
C ALA A 94 -3.46 4.98 8.99
N ASN A 95 -3.55 5.70 7.86
CA ASN A 95 -4.82 6.10 7.23
C ASN A 95 -5.48 4.98 6.40
N LEU A 96 -4.83 3.83 6.21
CA LEU A 96 -5.40 2.66 5.56
C LEU A 96 -6.15 1.80 6.57
N SER A 97 -7.45 2.06 6.72
CA SER A 97 -8.30 1.42 7.75
C SER A 97 -9.20 0.31 7.20
N SER A 98 -9.49 0.27 5.90
CA SER A 98 -10.35 -0.81 5.37
C SER A 98 -9.63 -2.17 5.50
N PRO A 99 -10.32 -3.28 5.81
CA PRO A 99 -9.69 -4.60 5.93
C PRO A 99 -8.89 -5.01 4.69
N GLN A 100 -9.42 -4.68 3.50
CA GLN A 100 -8.77 -4.96 2.22
C GLN A 100 -7.52 -4.09 1.99
N ASP A 101 -7.58 -2.79 2.29
CA ASP A 101 -6.41 -1.90 2.20
C ASP A 101 -5.34 -2.33 3.21
N ARG A 102 -5.74 -2.76 4.42
CA ARG A 102 -4.82 -3.28 5.45
C ARG A 102 -4.06 -4.51 4.97
N LYS A 103 -4.78 -5.51 4.45
CA LYS A 103 -4.18 -6.71 3.85
C LYS A 103 -3.21 -6.33 2.72
N THR A 104 -3.66 -5.49 1.80
CA THR A 104 -2.88 -5.04 0.63
C THR A 104 -1.62 -4.28 1.05
N ALA A 105 -1.71 -3.38 2.03
CA ALA A 105 -0.58 -2.65 2.57
C ALA A 105 0.47 -3.58 3.18
N VAL A 106 0.03 -4.50 4.07
CA VAL A 106 0.95 -5.44 4.72
C VAL A 106 1.64 -6.33 3.70
N VAL A 107 0.89 -6.99 2.81
CA VAL A 107 1.47 -7.90 1.83
C VAL A 107 2.37 -7.15 0.84
N GLY A 108 1.91 -6.01 0.32
CA GLY A 108 2.64 -5.25 -0.71
C GLY A 108 3.97 -4.72 -0.20
N TYR A 109 3.96 -4.04 0.95
CA TYR A 109 5.19 -3.47 1.50
C TYR A 109 6.14 -4.52 2.07
N LEU A 110 5.64 -5.66 2.57
CA LEU A 110 6.52 -6.79 2.91
C LEU A 110 7.19 -7.38 1.66
N ARG A 111 6.45 -7.55 0.56
CA ARG A 111 7.01 -8.01 -0.71
C ARG A 111 8.06 -7.05 -1.25
N LEU A 112 7.90 -5.74 -1.04
CA LEU A 112 8.95 -4.77 -1.36
C LEU A 112 10.25 -5.08 -0.62
N VAL A 113 10.18 -5.28 0.69
CA VAL A 113 11.36 -5.55 1.52
C VAL A 113 11.98 -6.90 1.14
N GLN A 114 11.18 -7.93 0.83
CA GLN A 114 11.68 -9.26 0.43
C GLN A 114 12.32 -9.28 -0.97
N LEU A 115 11.67 -8.64 -1.95
CA LEU A 115 12.01 -8.81 -3.36
C LEU A 115 12.94 -7.72 -3.89
N ALA A 116 13.18 -6.64 -3.14
CA ALA A 116 14.11 -5.59 -3.52
C ALA A 116 15.29 -5.51 -2.52
N PRO A 117 16.36 -6.30 -2.72
CA PRO A 117 17.48 -6.41 -1.78
C PRO A 117 18.22 -5.09 -1.56
N GLY A 118 18.14 -4.13 -2.49
CA GLY A 118 18.71 -2.79 -2.32
C GLY A 118 18.11 -2.00 -1.15
N LEU A 119 16.89 -2.35 -0.70
CA LEU A 119 16.29 -1.76 0.50
C LEU A 119 16.92 -2.27 1.81
N LEU A 120 17.64 -3.39 1.77
CA LEU A 120 18.36 -3.94 2.93
C LEU A 120 19.79 -3.40 3.03
N GLN A 121 20.09 -2.30 2.33
CA GLN A 121 21.35 -1.59 2.40
C GLN A 121 21.15 -0.12 2.83
N PRO A 122 22.17 0.55 3.41
CA PRO A 122 22.13 1.98 3.66
C PRO A 122 21.87 2.76 2.36
N PRO A 123 21.08 3.85 2.37
CA PRO A 123 20.49 4.53 3.53
C PRO A 123 19.11 4.00 3.98
N TYR A 124 18.55 2.99 3.30
CA TYR A 124 17.20 2.49 3.57
C TYR A 124 17.09 1.81 4.95
N THR A 125 18.14 1.10 5.36
CA THR A 125 18.22 0.38 6.64
C THR A 125 18.34 1.27 7.86
N ASP A 126 18.67 2.54 7.68
CA ASP A 126 18.92 3.45 8.81
C ASP A 126 17.61 3.88 9.46
N ASN A 127 16.67 4.37 8.65
CA ASN A 127 15.40 4.91 9.14
C ASN A 127 14.16 4.42 8.35
N ALA A 128 14.24 4.30 7.03
CA ALA A 128 13.06 4.10 6.19
C ALA A 128 12.43 2.70 6.37
N VAL A 129 13.24 1.64 6.26
CA VAL A 129 12.77 0.25 6.38
C VAL A 129 12.38 -0.11 7.81
N PRO A 130 13.14 0.27 8.85
CA PRO A 130 12.71 0.03 10.22
C PRO A 130 11.36 0.68 10.54
N ALA A 131 11.17 1.96 10.18
CA ALA A 131 9.91 2.66 10.42
C ALA A 131 8.74 2.03 9.65
N LEU A 132 8.97 1.59 8.41
CA LEU A 132 7.99 0.84 7.63
C LEU A 132 7.56 -0.44 8.35
N LEU A 133 8.49 -1.27 8.79
CA LEU A 133 8.18 -2.54 9.47
C LEU A 133 7.48 -2.33 10.81
N VAL A 134 7.79 -1.25 11.53
CA VAL A 134 7.08 -0.85 12.75
C VAL A 134 5.61 -0.55 12.45
N GLU A 135 5.33 0.31 11.47
CA GLU A 135 3.97 0.66 11.10
C GLU A 135 3.17 -0.52 10.53
N LEU A 136 3.81 -1.39 9.75
CA LEU A 136 3.18 -2.62 9.27
C LEU A 136 2.81 -3.56 10.43
N GLY A 137 3.66 -3.65 11.47
CA GLY A 137 3.37 -4.41 12.69
C GLY A 137 2.16 -3.84 13.44
N ASN A 138 2.11 -2.52 13.62
CA ASN A 138 0.98 -1.84 14.26
C ASN A 138 -0.35 -2.16 13.56
N LYS A 139 -0.35 -2.25 12.22
CA LYS A 139 -1.53 -2.60 11.42
C LYS A 139 -2.07 -4.01 11.65
N LEU A 140 -1.27 -4.94 12.17
CA LEU A 140 -1.72 -6.30 12.48
C LEU A 140 -2.56 -6.36 13.75
N VAL A 141 -2.26 -5.50 14.72
CA VAL A 141 -2.83 -5.55 16.07
C VAL A 141 -4.15 -4.80 16.18
N VAL A 142 -4.34 -3.73 15.39
CA VAL A 142 -5.60 -2.95 15.38
C VAL A 142 -6.84 -3.83 15.14
N GLN A 143 -6.70 -4.95 14.43
CA GLN A 143 -7.78 -5.92 14.24
C GLN A 143 -8.17 -6.74 15.49
N VAL A 144 -7.42 -6.69 16.60
CA VAL A 144 -7.82 -7.36 17.84
C VAL A 144 -8.75 -6.46 18.66
N ALA A 145 -8.64 -5.14 18.53
CA ALA A 145 -9.47 -4.18 19.23
C ALA A 145 -10.82 -3.91 18.53
N GLU A 146 -10.83 -3.98 17.20
CA GLU A 146 -12.03 -3.93 16.38
C GLU A 146 -12.45 -5.37 16.10
N GLY A 147 -13.47 -5.88 16.80
CA GLY A 147 -14.01 -7.22 16.54
C GLY A 147 -14.39 -7.42 15.07
N GLU A 148 -14.63 -8.68 14.66
CA GLU A 148 -15.00 -9.10 13.30
C GLU A 148 -16.27 -8.44 12.72
N ASP A 149 -16.88 -7.50 13.43
CA ASP A 149 -17.99 -6.68 12.99
C ASP A 149 -17.51 -5.32 12.47
N GLY A 150 -17.59 -5.16 11.16
CA GLY A 150 -17.45 -3.85 10.55
C GLY A 150 -17.05 -3.90 9.10
N ALA A 151 -17.92 -4.48 8.26
CA ALA A 151 -18.07 -4.02 6.89
C ALA A 151 -18.55 -2.55 6.89
N ALA A 152 -17.75 -1.65 7.43
CA ALA A 152 -17.80 -0.25 7.05
C ALA A 152 -17.10 -0.21 5.69
N GLU A 153 -17.83 -0.64 4.65
CA GLU A 153 -17.59 -0.10 3.32
C GLU A 153 -17.46 1.41 3.53
N ASP A 154 -16.31 1.95 3.13
CA ASP A 154 -16.01 3.37 3.10
C ASP A 154 -16.98 3.97 2.07
N ASP A 155 -18.21 4.18 2.53
CA ASP A 155 -19.36 4.63 1.77
C ASP A 155 -19.27 6.15 1.60
N LEU A 156 -18.08 6.58 1.14
CA LEU A 156 -17.86 7.90 0.55
C LEU A 156 -18.72 8.11 -0.71
N ALA A 157 -19.53 7.12 -1.09
CA ALA A 157 -20.51 7.15 -2.17
C ALA A 157 -21.98 7.12 -1.72
N ALA A 158 -22.33 6.75 -0.47
CA ALA A 158 -23.73 6.78 0.00
C ALA A 158 -24.13 8.09 0.69
N VAL A 159 -23.20 8.95 1.08
CA VAL A 159 -23.53 10.26 1.65
C VAL A 159 -23.62 11.34 0.57
N ASP A 160 -24.44 11.10 -0.47
CA ASP A 160 -24.76 12.14 -1.46
C ASP A 160 -26.26 12.17 -1.80
N LEU A 161 -27.12 11.82 -0.84
CA LEU A 161 -28.56 11.76 -1.04
C LEU A 161 -29.34 13.03 -0.70
N VAL A 162 -28.70 14.11 -0.20
CA VAL A 162 -29.47 15.34 0.10
C VAL A 162 -28.61 16.61 -0.06
N ASP A 163 -28.65 17.22 -1.25
CA ASP A 163 -29.02 18.63 -1.36
C ASP A 163 -29.48 18.98 -2.79
N VAL A 164 -30.79 19.12 -2.95
CA VAL A 164 -31.47 19.43 -4.22
C VAL A 164 -31.46 20.94 -4.41
N SER A 165 -30.41 21.52 -4.99
CA SER A 165 -30.49 22.93 -5.47
C SER A 165 -29.49 23.40 -6.54
N ALA A 166 -28.71 22.50 -7.16
CA ALA A 166 -27.94 22.85 -8.35
C ALA A 166 -28.10 21.75 -9.40
N PHE A 167 -28.31 22.14 -10.66
CA PHE A 167 -28.25 21.24 -11.83
C PHE A 167 -26.84 20.63 -11.92
N GLN A 168 -26.57 19.61 -11.11
CA GLN A 168 -25.42 18.73 -11.25
C GLN A 168 -25.85 17.48 -12.02
N THR A 169 -24.95 16.99 -12.86
CA THR A 169 -25.08 15.74 -13.60
C THR A 169 -25.08 14.57 -12.61
N ASN A 170 -26.26 14.15 -12.14
CA ASN A 170 -26.38 13.04 -11.19
C ASN A 170 -26.08 11.70 -11.88
N TYR A 171 -25.11 10.97 -11.34
CA TYR A 171 -24.84 9.58 -11.70
C TYR A 171 -25.79 8.66 -10.92
N SER A 172 -26.64 7.89 -11.60
CA SER A 172 -27.49 6.88 -10.95
C SER A 172 -26.79 5.53 -10.96
N ARG A 173 -26.38 5.03 -9.79
CA ARG A 173 -25.81 3.69 -9.66
C ARG A 173 -26.91 2.64 -9.79
N LEU A 174 -26.67 1.60 -10.59
CA LEU A 174 -27.58 0.46 -10.67
C LEU A 174 -27.44 -0.39 -9.40
N ALA A 175 -28.52 -0.49 -8.60
CA ALA A 175 -28.52 -1.21 -7.33
C ALA A 175 -28.29 -2.73 -7.47
N THR A 176 -28.53 -3.30 -8.65
CA THR A 176 -28.47 -4.74 -8.92
C THR A 176 -27.10 -5.21 -9.42
N ILE A 177 -26.18 -4.31 -9.76
CA ILE A 177 -24.82 -4.63 -10.23
C ILE A 177 -23.84 -3.93 -9.29
N SER A 178 -23.33 -4.67 -8.31
CA SER A 178 -22.30 -4.17 -7.40
C SER A 178 -20.92 -4.22 -8.08
N LYS A 179 -20.04 -3.30 -7.68
CA LYS A 179 -18.65 -3.29 -8.12
C LYS A 179 -17.91 -4.32 -7.29
N GLN A 180 -17.33 -5.33 -7.92
CA GLN A 180 -16.46 -6.28 -7.23
C GLN A 180 -15.16 -5.57 -6.84
N SER A 181 -14.77 -5.64 -5.58
CA SER A 181 -13.47 -5.15 -5.15
C SER A 181 -12.36 -6.09 -5.63
N LEU A 182 -11.26 -5.53 -6.13
CA LEU A 182 -10.13 -6.30 -6.64
C LEU A 182 -9.17 -6.62 -5.50
N ASP A 183 -9.02 -7.89 -5.15
CA ASP A 183 -7.96 -8.34 -4.24
C ASP A 183 -6.67 -8.56 -5.05
N PRO A 184 -5.61 -7.74 -4.86
CA PRO A 184 -4.34 -7.92 -5.58
C PRO A 184 -3.49 -9.07 -5.05
N ALA A 185 -3.82 -9.62 -3.87
CA ALA A 185 -3.08 -10.72 -3.23
C ALA A 185 -4.01 -11.88 -2.82
N PRO A 186 -4.72 -12.52 -3.78
CA PRO A 186 -5.59 -13.65 -3.47
C PRO A 186 -4.81 -14.88 -2.99
N TYR A 187 -3.51 -14.96 -3.31
CA TYR A 187 -2.61 -16.05 -2.88
C TYR A 187 -2.25 -15.99 -1.37
N VAL A 188 -2.49 -14.86 -0.69
CA VAL A 188 -2.30 -14.73 0.76
C VAL A 188 -3.66 -14.73 1.44
N ALA A 189 -4.05 -15.87 2.03
CA ALA A 189 -5.26 -15.93 2.85
C ALA A 189 -5.04 -15.26 4.22
N ASP A 190 -3.95 -15.64 4.91
CA ASP A 190 -3.56 -15.09 6.21
C ASP A 190 -2.33 -14.18 6.09
N TYR A 191 -2.56 -12.86 6.08
CA TYR A 191 -1.48 -11.88 6.00
C TYR A 191 -0.71 -11.72 7.31
N ARG A 192 -1.27 -12.16 8.46
CA ARG A 192 -0.60 -12.16 9.77
C ARG A 192 0.45 -13.26 9.82
N GLY A 193 0.11 -14.46 9.37
CA GLY A 193 1.05 -15.56 9.16
C GLY A 193 2.16 -15.19 8.17
N PHE A 194 1.79 -14.55 7.05
CA PHE A 194 2.75 -14.04 6.06
C PHE A 194 3.75 -13.04 6.64
N PHE A 195 3.30 -12.13 7.51
CA PHE A 195 4.17 -11.20 8.22
C PHE A 195 5.16 -11.92 9.13
N LYS A 196 4.68 -12.86 9.98
CA LYS A 196 5.57 -13.65 10.86
C LYS A 196 6.63 -14.41 10.07
N GLN A 197 6.23 -15.07 9.00
CA GLN A 197 7.15 -15.81 8.13
C GLN A 197 8.19 -14.89 7.52
N THR A 198 7.77 -13.75 6.97
CA THR A 198 8.67 -12.75 6.37
C THR A 198 9.65 -12.19 7.39
N MET A 199 9.20 -11.87 8.60
CA MET A 199 10.08 -11.39 9.66
C MET A 199 11.08 -12.46 10.09
N SER A 200 10.67 -13.73 10.18
CA SER A 200 11.60 -14.83 10.51
C SER A 200 12.69 -15.01 9.43
N GLN A 201 12.36 -14.81 8.16
CA GLN A 201 13.34 -14.82 7.05
C GLN A 201 14.28 -13.60 7.13
N LEU A 202 13.73 -12.42 7.42
CA LEU A 202 14.54 -11.21 7.60
C LEU A 202 15.48 -11.35 8.79
N ALA A 203 15.06 -12.02 9.88
CA ALA A 203 15.90 -12.32 11.04
C ALA A 203 17.18 -13.06 10.68
N GLN A 204 17.05 -14.06 9.82
CA GLN A 204 18.18 -14.89 9.38
C GLN A 204 19.15 -14.09 8.50
N SER A 205 18.63 -13.17 7.68
CA SER A 205 19.45 -12.36 6.78
C SER A 205 20.06 -11.11 7.42
N ASN A 206 19.36 -10.46 8.35
CA ASN A 206 19.74 -9.16 8.90
C ASN A 206 19.20 -8.98 10.34
N ALA A 207 19.82 -9.70 11.28
CA ALA A 207 19.45 -9.68 12.69
C ALA A 207 19.51 -8.27 13.32
N ALA A 208 20.48 -7.44 12.91
CA ALA A 208 20.65 -6.09 13.47
C ALA A 208 19.46 -5.16 13.16
N LEU A 209 18.87 -5.28 11.96
CA LEU A 209 17.68 -4.53 11.60
C LEU A 209 16.47 -4.97 12.43
N LEU A 210 16.33 -6.27 12.67
CA LEU A 210 15.24 -6.77 13.49
C LEU A 210 15.31 -6.34 14.94
N VAL A 211 16.50 -6.29 15.55
CA VAL A 211 16.64 -5.80 16.93
C VAL A 211 16.12 -4.37 17.02
N LYS A 212 16.51 -3.49 16.09
CA LYS A 212 16.02 -2.11 16.04
C LYS A 212 14.49 -2.02 15.90
N VAL A 213 13.91 -2.85 15.03
CA VAL A 213 12.45 -2.89 14.81
C VAL A 213 11.72 -3.45 16.03
N ALA A 214 12.24 -4.52 16.62
CA ALA A 214 11.69 -5.16 17.80
C ALA A 214 11.69 -4.19 18.99
N ASP A 215 12.77 -3.45 19.21
CA ASP A 215 12.84 -2.46 20.29
C ASP A 215 11.75 -1.38 20.15
N ALA A 216 11.50 -0.92 18.92
CA ALA A 216 10.53 0.12 18.60
C ALA A 216 9.05 -0.34 18.59
N TRP A 217 8.78 -1.65 18.61
CA TRP A 217 7.40 -2.14 18.59
C TRP A 217 6.68 -1.94 19.94
N PRO A 218 5.35 -1.66 19.90
CA PRO A 218 4.52 -1.67 21.10
C PRO A 218 4.38 -3.10 21.66
N ALA A 219 4.05 -3.20 22.95
CA ALA A 219 3.96 -4.46 23.68
C ALA A 219 3.01 -5.49 23.03
N GLU A 220 1.93 -5.01 22.40
CA GLU A 220 0.95 -5.87 21.74
C GLU A 220 1.51 -6.54 20.48
N VAL A 221 2.33 -5.81 19.70
CA VAL A 221 3.00 -6.36 18.51
C VAL A 221 4.09 -7.35 18.93
N LYS A 222 4.83 -7.04 20.01
CA LYS A 222 5.80 -7.95 20.62
C LYS A 222 5.16 -9.27 21.05
N ALA A 223 4.04 -9.19 21.77
CA ALA A 223 3.25 -10.37 22.17
C ALA A 223 2.75 -11.17 20.96
N PHE A 224 2.28 -10.50 19.91
CA PHE A 224 1.86 -11.18 18.67
C PHE A 224 3.03 -11.90 17.98
N MET A 225 4.22 -11.29 17.97
CA MET A 225 5.43 -11.85 17.38
C MET A 225 6.10 -12.92 18.24
N GLY A 226 5.76 -13.01 19.53
CA GLY A 226 6.37 -13.95 20.48
C GLY A 226 7.80 -13.55 20.88
N VAL A 227 8.09 -12.25 20.88
CA VAL A 227 9.40 -11.64 21.20
C VAL A 227 9.29 -10.82 22.47
#